data_AF-W2CF34-F1
#
_entry.id   AF-W2CF34-F1
#
_cell.length_a   1.000
_cell.length_b   1.000
_cell.length_c   1.000
_cell.angle_alpha   90.00
_cell.angle_beta   90.00
_cell.angle_gamma   90.00
#
_symmetry.space_group_name_H-M   'P 1'
#
loop_
_entity.id
_entity.type
_entity.pdbx_description
1 polymer ?
#
loop_
_entity_poly.entity_id
_entity_poly.type
_entity_poly.pdbx_seq_one_letter_code
_entity_poly.pdbx_strand_id
1 'polypeptide(L)'
;MLDSLGLSHERLEQSGELEKMLNWQKSNLVSIAIPIGDTTIYTEARLAFRTDNEGNIGLAIHAMRKEPQLDYPYMGYKFSPEEKEQLLATGNLGKTIEVTPKSGEPFAALSLYTSLMAR
;
A
#
# COMPACT_ATOMS: atom_id res chain seq x y z
N MET A 1 19.43 3.17 -2.27
CA MET A 1 18.14 2.52 -1.89
C MET A 1 17.12 3.53 -1.39
N LEU A 2 17.51 4.53 -0.60
CA LEU A 2 16.64 5.67 -0.27
C LEU A 2 16.53 6.66 -1.45
N ASP A 3 17.64 6.95 -2.13
CA ASP A 3 17.65 7.88 -3.27
C ASP A 3 16.77 7.40 -4.44
N SER A 4 16.69 6.09 -4.65
CA SER A 4 15.80 5.48 -5.65
C SER A 4 14.31 5.65 -5.32
N LEU A 5 13.99 6.03 -4.08
CA LEU A 5 12.64 6.35 -3.63
C LEU A 5 12.40 7.87 -3.54
N GLY A 6 13.35 8.69 -4.02
CA GLY A 6 13.30 10.15 -3.84
C GLY A 6 13.46 10.59 -2.39
N LEU A 7 14.11 9.78 -1.56
CA LEU A 7 14.38 10.07 -0.16
C LEU A 7 15.87 10.34 0.05
N SER A 8 16.18 11.38 0.83
CA SER A 8 17.54 11.64 1.31
C SER A 8 17.62 11.39 2.82
N HIS A 9 18.83 11.04 3.29
CA HIS A 9 19.12 10.91 4.72
C HIS A 9 18.74 12.18 5.49
N GLU A 10 19.20 13.33 5.00
CA GLU A 10 18.95 14.64 5.61
C GLU A 10 17.46 14.94 5.77
N ARG A 11 16.63 14.59 4.78
CA ARG A 11 15.17 14.79 4.85
C ARG A 11 14.53 13.93 5.93
N LEU A 12 14.95 12.67 6.07
CA LEU A 12 14.43 11.76 7.09
C LEU A 12 14.90 12.15 8.49
N GLU A 13 16.12 12.69 8.59
CA GLU A 13 16.70 13.19 9.84
C GLU A 13 16.01 14.46 10.31
N GLN A 14 15.85 15.47 9.44
CA GLN A 14 15.15 16.72 9.75
C GLN A 14 13.69 16.51 10.15
N SER A 15 13.04 15.45 9.64
CA SER A 15 11.66 15.11 10.00
C SER A 15 11.55 14.22 11.25
N GLY A 16 12.68 13.79 11.84
CA GLY A 16 12.69 12.85 12.97
C GLY A 16 12.23 11.43 12.63
N GLU A 17 11.97 11.15 11.35
CA GLU A 17 11.50 9.85 10.88
C GLU A 17 12.65 8.84 10.84
N LEU A 18 13.87 9.29 10.57
CA LEU A 18 15.07 8.47 10.64
C LEU A 18 15.28 7.90 12.05
N GLU A 19 15.12 8.72 13.09
CA GLU A 19 15.28 8.30 14.49
C GLU A 19 14.28 7.18 14.84
N LYS A 20 13.02 7.31 14.41
CA LYS A 20 12.01 6.25 14.60
C LYS A 20 12.41 4.96 13.90
N MET A 21 12.83 5.07 12.64
CA MET A 21 13.25 3.91 11.85
C MET A 21 14.44 3.19 12.48
N LEU A 22 15.46 3.92 12.96
CA LEU A 22 16.62 3.37 13.67
C LEU A 22 16.25 2.71 15.00
N ASN A 23 15.21 3.19 15.66
CA ASN A 23 14.60 2.56 16.84
C ASN A 23 13.63 1.42 16.50
N TRP A 24 13.71 0.85 15.29
CA TRP A 24 12.87 -0.25 14.80
C TRP A 24 11.36 0.05 14.77
N GLN A 25 10.99 1.33 14.72
CA GLN A 25 9.62 1.78 14.57
C GLN A 25 9.29 2.09 13.11
N LYS A 26 7.99 2.13 12.80
CA LYS A 26 7.51 2.65 11.52
C LYS A 26 7.56 4.17 11.55
N SER A 27 8.00 4.79 10.47
CA SER A 27 7.84 6.21 10.24
C SER A 27 6.34 6.58 10.18
N ASN A 28 6.06 7.87 10.33
CA ASN A 28 4.85 8.48 9.80
C ASN A 28 4.80 8.38 8.28
N LEU A 29 3.74 8.92 7.68
CA LEU A 29 3.63 9.00 6.22
C LEU A 29 4.74 9.89 5.66
N VAL A 30 5.52 9.33 4.74
CA VAL A 30 6.60 10.01 4.02
C VAL A 30 6.29 9.90 2.54
N SER A 31 6.38 11.01 1.81
CA SER A 31 6.19 11.01 0.36
C SER A 31 7.40 10.39 -0.35
N ILE A 32 7.14 9.34 -1.13
CA ILE A 32 8.13 8.58 -1.89
C ILE A 32 7.80 8.60 -3.39
N ALA A 33 8.84 8.42 -4.20
CA ALA A 33 8.77 8.29 -5.64
C ALA A 33 9.18 6.86 -6.03
N ILE A 34 8.24 6.04 -6.51
CA ILE A 34 8.51 4.66 -6.90
C ILE A 34 8.65 4.60 -8.42
N PRO A 35 9.86 4.35 -8.97
CA PRO A 35 10.02 4.11 -10.39
C PRO A 35 9.42 2.75 -10.77
N ILE A 36 8.52 2.73 -11.76
CA ILE A 36 7.91 1.53 -12.33
C ILE A 36 8.03 1.61 -13.85
N GLY A 37 9.00 0.86 -14.41
CA GLY A 37 9.34 0.94 -15.83
C GLY A 37 9.74 2.37 -16.21
N ASP A 38 9.02 2.97 -17.15
CA ASP A 38 9.27 4.32 -17.65
C ASP A 38 8.50 5.41 -16.88
N THR A 39 7.70 5.04 -15.87
CA THR A 39 6.86 5.97 -15.10
C THR A 39 7.31 6.05 -13.64
N THR A 40 7.16 7.21 -13.01
CA THR A 40 7.40 7.37 -11.56
C THR A 40 6.08 7.62 -10.84
N ILE A 41 5.76 6.77 -9.87
CA ILE A 41 4.57 6.92 -9.02
C ILE A 41 4.95 7.69 -7.75
N TYR A 42 4.26 8.80 -7.50
CA TYR A 42 4.40 9.55 -6.25
C TYR A 42 3.31 9.14 -5.27
N THR A 43 3.68 8.60 -4.12
CA THR A 43 2.73 8.17 -3.09
C THR A 43 3.26 8.41 -1.68
N GLU A 44 2.43 8.24 -0.67
CA GLU A 44 2.82 8.29 0.73
C GLU A 44 3.01 6.86 1.27
N ALA A 45 4.04 6.65 2.08
CA ALA A 45 4.34 5.35 2.67
C ALA A 45 4.87 5.49 4.09
N ARG A 46 4.69 4.45 4.91
CA ARG A 46 5.45 4.27 6.14
C ARG A 46 6.67 3.41 5.87
N LEU A 47 7.81 3.81 6.41
CA LEU A 47 9.10 3.17 6.23
C LEU A 47 9.53 2.52 7.54
N ALA A 48 10.19 1.37 7.48
CA ALA A 48 10.79 0.74 8.65
C ALA A 48 12.02 -0.07 8.24
N PHE A 49 13.03 -0.13 9.10
CA PHE A 49 14.08 -1.12 8.95
C PHE A 49 13.59 -2.47 9.44
N ARG A 50 14.03 -3.54 8.77
CA ARG A 50 13.75 -4.93 9.14
C ARG A 50 14.99 -5.76 8.98
N THR A 51 15.21 -6.68 9.90
CA THR A 51 16.25 -7.69 9.79
C THR A 51 15.66 -8.93 9.11
N ASP A 52 16.35 -9.48 8.11
CA ASP A 52 16.00 -10.78 7.54
C ASP A 52 16.56 -11.96 8.38
N ASN A 53 16.28 -13.18 7.93
CA ASN A 53 16.72 -14.40 8.63
C ASN A 53 18.25 -14.59 8.65
N GLU A 54 18.98 -13.88 7.79
CA GLU A 54 20.43 -13.92 7.66
C GLU A 54 21.10 -12.78 8.45
N GLY A 55 20.31 -11.90 9.09
CA GLY A 55 20.82 -10.77 9.87
C GLY A 55 21.03 -9.49 9.05
N ASN A 56 20.65 -9.46 7.77
CA ASN A 56 20.79 -8.26 6.95
C ASN A 56 19.66 -7.27 7.22
N ILE A 57 20.00 -5.98 7.22
CA ILE A 57 19.03 -4.90 7.41
C ILE A 57 18.47 -4.48 6.05
N GLY A 58 17.18 -4.72 5.83
CA GLY A 58 16.40 -4.25 4.69
C GLY A 58 15.47 -3.08 5.05
N LEU A 59 15.03 -2.34 4.02
CA LEU A 59 13.99 -1.31 4.14
C LEU A 59 12.63 -1.90 3.76
N ALA A 60 11.68 -1.83 4.68
CA ALA A 60 10.29 -2.15 4.42
C ALA A 60 9.52 -0.88 4.05
N ILE A 61 8.83 -0.93 2.91
CA ILE A 61 7.98 0.16 2.41
C ILE A 61 6.53 -0.29 2.57
N HIS A 62 5.78 0.43 3.40
CA HIS A 62 4.34 0.25 3.58
C HIS A 62 3.61 1.41 2.91
N ALA A 63 3.44 1.33 1.59
CA ALA A 63 2.72 2.35 0.83
C ALA A 63 1.25 2.44 1.28
N MET A 64 0.75 3.65 1.51
CA MET A 64 -0.68 3.91 1.53
C MET A 64 -1.16 4.10 0.09
N ARG A 65 -2.22 3.39 -0.26
CA ARG A 65 -2.88 3.56 -1.55
C ARG A 65 -3.80 4.78 -1.47
N LYS A 66 -3.63 5.73 -2.39
CA LYS A 66 -4.53 6.88 -2.54
C LYS A 66 -5.80 6.54 -3.31
N GLU A 67 -5.71 5.56 -4.23
CA GLU A 67 -6.81 5.07 -5.07
C GLU A 67 -6.79 3.53 -5.09
N PRO A 68 -7.96 2.84 -5.02
CA PRO A 68 -8.01 1.40 -5.12
C PRO A 68 -7.71 1.01 -6.56
N GLN A 69 -6.81 0.05 -6.72
CA GLN A 69 -6.56 -0.55 -8.02
C GLN A 69 -7.67 -1.53 -8.36
N LEU A 70 -8.73 -1.05 -9.01
CA LEU A 70 -9.88 -1.87 -9.38
C LEU A 70 -9.63 -2.73 -10.64
N ASP A 71 -8.55 -2.47 -11.37
CA ASP A 71 -8.16 -3.25 -12.54
C ASP A 71 -7.57 -4.62 -12.21
N TYR A 72 -7.11 -4.80 -10.98
CA TYR A 72 -6.61 -6.07 -10.47
C TYR A 72 -7.69 -6.81 -9.67
N PRO A 73 -7.69 -8.16 -9.67
CA PRO A 73 -8.64 -8.92 -8.88
C PRO A 73 -8.49 -8.64 -7.38
N TYR A 74 -9.58 -8.25 -6.73
CA TYR A 74 -9.66 -8.17 -5.28
C TYR A 74 -10.00 -9.55 -4.72
N MET A 75 -9.01 -10.23 -4.14
CA MET A 75 -9.20 -11.56 -3.52
C MET A 75 -9.86 -12.55 -4.49
N GLY A 76 -9.39 -12.56 -5.74
CA GLY A 76 -9.93 -13.41 -6.82
C GLY A 76 -11.15 -12.83 -7.54
N TYR A 77 -11.81 -11.81 -6.98
CA TYR A 77 -12.96 -11.15 -7.60
C TYR A 77 -12.52 -10.03 -8.54
N LYS A 78 -12.95 -10.08 -9.81
CA LYS A 78 -12.67 -9.04 -10.80
C LYS A 78 -13.92 -8.15 -10.97
N PHE A 79 -13.78 -6.87 -10.67
CA PHE A 79 -14.87 -5.90 -10.80
C PHE A 79 -15.24 -5.64 -12.27
N SER A 80 -16.53 -5.59 -12.58
CA SER A 80 -17.05 -5.10 -13.88
C SER A 80 -16.81 -3.60 -14.02
N PRO A 81 -16.82 -3.04 -15.25
CA PRO A 81 -16.74 -1.59 -15.44
C PRO A 81 -17.79 -0.80 -14.64
N GLU A 82 -19.05 -1.27 -14.59
CA GLU A 82 -20.09 -0.59 -13.81
C GLU A 82 -19.80 -0.62 -12.30
N GLU A 83 -19.30 -1.75 -11.79
CA GLU A 83 -18.91 -1.91 -10.39
C GLU A 83 -17.74 -1.00 -10.02
N LYS A 84 -16.81 -0.79 -10.95
CA LYS A 84 -15.70 0.15 -10.76
C LYS A 84 -16.19 1.58 -10.64
N GLU A 85 -17.03 2.01 -11.57
CA GLU A 85 -17.63 3.35 -11.53
C GLU A 85 -18.40 3.56 -10.24
N GLN A 86 -19.18 2.56 -9.80
CA GLN A 86 -19.91 2.63 -8.55
C GLN A 86 -18.97 2.73 -7.34
N LEU A 87 -17.93 1.89 -7.26
CA LEU A 87 -16.93 1.98 -6.19
C LEU A 87 -16.21 3.33 -6.15
N LEU A 88 -15.94 3.93 -7.31
CA LEU A 88 -15.32 5.25 -7.40
C LEU A 88 -16.29 6.37 -7.01
N ALA A 89 -17.57 6.26 -7.38
CA ALA A 89 -18.59 7.29 -7.14
C ALA A 89 -19.13 7.28 -5.70
N THR A 90 -19.42 6.10 -5.16
CA THR A 90 -20.14 5.94 -3.88
C THR A 90 -19.28 5.31 -2.79
N GLY A 91 -18.12 4.77 -3.16
CA GLY A 91 -17.25 4.07 -2.22
C GLY A 91 -17.77 2.71 -1.78
N ASN A 92 -18.87 2.21 -2.36
CA ASN A 92 -19.51 0.95 -1.98
C ASN A 92 -20.23 0.27 -3.15
N LEU A 93 -20.20 -1.05 -3.20
CA LEU A 93 -20.98 -1.79 -4.22
C LEU A 93 -22.46 -1.97 -3.85
N GLY A 94 -22.83 -1.72 -2.58
CA GLY A 94 -24.21 -1.95 -2.11
C GLY A 94 -24.65 -3.42 -2.17
N LYS A 95 -23.74 -4.35 -2.49
CA LYS A 95 -23.96 -5.79 -2.56
C LYS A 95 -22.80 -6.54 -1.95
N THR A 96 -23.08 -7.77 -1.56
CA THR A 96 -22.10 -8.73 -1.08
C THR A 96 -21.45 -9.41 -2.28
N ILE A 97 -20.11 -9.48 -2.27
CA ILE A 97 -19.31 -10.24 -3.23
C ILE A 97 -18.71 -11.45 -2.51
N GLU A 98 -18.60 -12.58 -3.22
CA GLU A 98 -17.85 -13.72 -2.70
C GLU A 98 -16.38 -13.55 -3.08
N VAL A 99 -15.51 -13.59 -2.07
CA VAL A 99 -14.07 -13.40 -2.23
C VAL A 99 -13.31 -14.59 -1.68
N THR A 100 -12.20 -14.94 -2.34
CA THR A 100 -11.35 -16.06 -1.95
C THR A 100 -9.94 -15.56 -1.64
N PRO A 101 -9.55 -15.46 -0.36
CA PRO A 101 -8.17 -15.14 0.00
C PRO A 101 -7.21 -16.25 -0.45
N LYS A 102 -5.94 -15.89 -0.71
CA LYS A 102 -4.89 -16.88 -1.07
C LYS A 102 -4.66 -17.97 -0.02
N SER A 103 -5.13 -17.79 1.20
CA SER A 103 -4.80 -18.62 2.37
C SER A 103 -6.02 -19.32 3.01
N GLY A 104 -7.21 -19.33 2.39
CA GLY A 104 -8.38 -19.91 3.04
C GLY A 104 -9.65 -20.00 2.19
N GLU A 105 -10.73 -20.38 2.87
CA GLU A 105 -12.06 -20.62 2.30
C GLU A 105 -12.71 -19.32 1.77
N PRO A 106 -13.56 -19.43 0.72
CA PRO A 106 -14.35 -18.31 0.22
C PRO A 106 -15.27 -17.74 1.32
N PHE A 107 -15.46 -16.43 1.33
CA PHE A 107 -16.43 -15.79 2.20
C PHE A 107 -17.14 -14.61 1.54
N ALA A 108 -18.35 -14.35 2.03
CA ALA A 108 -19.17 -13.21 1.65
C ALA A 108 -18.62 -11.92 2.28
N ALA A 109 -18.25 -10.94 1.44
CA ALA A 109 -17.73 -9.66 1.87
C ALA A 109 -18.55 -8.50 1.28
N LEU A 110 -18.79 -7.46 2.09
CA LEU A 110 -19.28 -6.19 1.59
C LEU A 110 -18.09 -5.38 1.05
N SER A 111 -18.12 -4.98 -0.22
CA SER A 111 -17.02 -4.22 -0.83
C SER A 111 -17.15 -2.72 -0.54
N LEU A 112 -16.14 -2.18 0.14
CA LEU A 112 -15.99 -0.76 0.43
C LEU A 112 -14.64 -0.24 -0.06
N TYR A 113 -14.62 0.98 -0.57
CA TYR A 113 -13.43 1.68 -1.07
C TYR A 113 -12.31 1.73 -0.01
N THR A 114 -12.64 2.04 1.24
CA THR A 114 -11.68 2.04 2.36
C THR A 114 -11.06 0.67 2.62
N SER A 115 -11.83 -0.42 2.47
CA SER A 115 -11.33 -1.79 2.63
C SER A 115 -10.38 -2.20 1.50
N LEU A 116 -10.57 -1.65 0.29
CA LEU A 116 -9.66 -1.86 -0.85
C LEU A 116 -8.33 -1.11 -0.69
N MET A 117 -8.28 -0.08 0.16
CA MET A 117 -7.06 0.68 0.49
C MET A 117 -6.24 0.08 1.63
N ALA A 118 -6.88 -0.69 2.52
CA ALA A 118 -6.31 -1.11 3.79
C ALA A 118 -5.34 -2.31 3.71
N ARG A 119 -4.87 -2.68 2.51
CA ARG A 119 -3.99 -3.86 2.30
C ARG A 119 -2.71 -3.53 1.53
#